data_AF-A0AAV8ZTX4-F1
#
_entry.id   AF-A0AAV8ZTX4-F1
#
_cell.length_a   1.000
_cell.length_b   1.000
_cell.length_c   1.000
_cell.angle_alpha   90.00
_cell.angle_beta   90.00
_cell.angle_gamma   90.00
#
_symmetry.space_group_name_H-M   'P 1'
#
loop_
_entity.id
_entity.type
_entity.pdbx_description
1 polymer ?
#
loop_
_entity_poly.entity_id
_entity_poly.type
_entity_poly.pdbx_seq_one_letter_code
_entity_poly.pdbx_strand_id
1 'polypeptide(L)' 'MYSFLYTTENVQISGTVGVSGVHLCYYQKASKQLQIGVELEANHRMQEAVASIGYQVDLPKSEVVFKGK' A
#
# COMPACT_ATOMS: atom_id res chain seq x y z
N MET A 1 9.48 20.06 -5.42
CA MET A 1 9.02 18.74 -4.95
C MET A 1 7.67 18.96 -4.32
N TYR A 2 6.62 18.43 -4.93
CA TYR A 2 5.24 18.59 -4.47
C TYR A 2 4.80 17.29 -3.81
N SER A 3 4.25 17.37 -2.61
CA SER A 3 3.70 16.22 -1.90
C SER A 3 2.26 16.50 -1.50
N PHE A 4 1.41 15.50 -1.64
CA PHE A 4 0.04 15.51 -1.13
C PHE A 4 -0.19 14.31 -0.22
N LEU A 5 -0.98 14.51 0.82
CA LEU A 5 -1.43 13.49 1.74
C LEU A 5 -2.94 13.67 1.91
N TYR A 6 -3.68 12.61 1.69
CA TYR A 6 -5.10 12.53 1.89
C TYR A 6 -5.42 11.36 2.81
N THR A 7 -5.90 11.66 4.01
CA THR A 7 -6.25 10.63 5.01
C THR A 7 -7.74 10.73 5.30
N THR A 8 -8.42 9.60 5.20
CA THR A 8 -9.81 9.36 5.60
C THR A 8 -9.81 8.33 6.74
N GLU A 9 -10.97 8.00 7.31
CA GLU A 9 -11.07 7.04 8.42
C GLU A 9 -10.46 5.66 8.13
N ASN A 10 -10.54 5.18 6.89
CA ASN A 10 -10.09 3.84 6.50
C ASN A 10 -9.08 3.83 5.36
N VAL A 11 -8.75 4.98 4.77
CA VAL A 11 -7.90 5.06 3.58
C VAL A 11 -6.91 6.20 3.76
N GLN A 12 -5.66 5.97 3.41
CA GLN A 12 -4.60 6.94 3.39
C GLN A 12 -3.92 6.90 2.03
N ILE A 13 -3.91 8.02 1.34
CA ILE A 13 -3.27 8.16 0.04
C ILE A 13 -2.23 9.25 0.17
N SER A 14 -0.98 8.95 -0.14
CA SER A 14 0.07 9.94 -0.26
C SER A 14 0.70 9.87 -1.64
N GLY A 15 1.17 11.01 -2.11
CA GLY A 15 1.87 11.09 -3.37
C GLY A 15 2.90 12.19 -3.34
N THR A 16 4.08 11.90 -3.84
CA THR A 16 5.20 12.82 -3.93
C THR A 16 5.70 12.86 -5.37
N VAL A 17 5.71 14.04 -5.96
CA VAL A 17 6.18 14.30 -7.31
C VAL A 17 7.40 15.19 -7.22
N GLY A 18 8.54 14.64 -7.63
CA GLY A 18 9.83 15.30 -7.69
C GLY A 18 10.40 15.30 -9.12
N VAL A 19 11.49 16.05 -9.30
CA VAL A 19 12.21 16.10 -10.57
C VAL A 19 12.85 14.74 -10.91
N SER A 20 13.15 13.93 -9.89
CA SER A 20 13.72 12.60 -10.02
C SER A 20 12.69 11.50 -10.28
N GLY A 21 11.41 11.72 -9.96
CA GLY A 21 10.41 10.66 -10.03
C GLY A 21 9.11 10.97 -9.28
N VAL A 22 8.20 10.02 -9.33
CA VAL A 22 6.87 10.03 -8.71
C VAL A 22 6.79 8.86 -7.74
N HIS A 23 6.38 9.11 -6.51
CA HIS A 23 6.08 8.06 -5.52
C HIS A 23 4.62 8.22 -5.09
N LEU A 24 3.83 7.17 -5.18
CA LEU A 24 2.43 7.13 -4.75
C LEU A 24 2.27 5.98 -3.77
N CYS A 25 1.72 6.24 -2.59
CA CYS A 25 1.37 5.21 -1.62
C CYS A 25 -0.14 5.28 -1.39
N TYR A 26 -0.82 4.16 -1.55
CA TYR A 26 -2.22 3.98 -1.26
C TYR A 26 -2.35 2.91 -0.19
N TYR A 27 -2.94 3.25 0.93
CA TYR A 27 -3.16 2.35 2.04
C TYR A 27 -4.65 2.35 2.36
N GLN A 28 -5.24 1.17 2.48
CA GLN A 28 -6.64 0.98 2.81
C GLN A 28 -6.78 -0.08 3.90
N LYS A 29 -7.38 0.32 5.01
CA LYS A 29 -7.80 -0.54 6.09
C LYS A 29 -9.23 -1.04 5.82
N ALA A 30 -9.34 -2.20 5.18
CA ALA A 30 -10.61 -2.82 4.86
C ALA A 30 -11.35 -3.37 6.10
N SER A 31 -10.62 -3.79 7.15
CA SER A 31 -11.20 -4.24 8.43
C SER A 31 -10.18 -4.13 9.56
N LYS A 32 -10.59 -4.41 10.82
CA LYS A 32 -9.66 -4.49 11.97
C LYS A 32 -8.51 -5.50 11.77
N GLN A 33 -8.73 -6.44 10.86
CA GLN A 33 -7.91 -7.59 10.56
C GLN A 33 -7.32 -7.56 9.15
N LEU A 34 -7.76 -6.65 8.27
CA LEU A 34 -7.37 -6.65 6.87
C LEU A 34 -6.88 -5.27 6.48
N GLN A 35 -5.61 -5.20 6.11
CA GLN A 35 -4.93 -4.00 5.67
C GLN A 35 -4.38 -4.25 4.27
N ILE A 36 -4.55 -3.29 3.38
CA ILE A 36 -4.07 -3.37 2.01
C ILE A 36 -3.20 -2.14 1.79
N GLY A 37 -2.00 -2.36 1.25
CA GLY A 37 -1.05 -1.31 0.90
C GLY A 37 -0.64 -1.48 -0.56
N VAL A 38 -0.60 -0.38 -1.28
CA VAL A 38 -0.10 -0.30 -2.64
C VAL A 38 0.90 0.83 -2.67
N GLU A 39 2.08 0.55 -3.20
CA GLU A 39 3.14 1.53 -3.34
C GLU A 39 3.58 1.52 -4.80
N LEU A 40 3.65 2.69 -5.41
CA LEU A 40 4.07 2.87 -6.78
C LEU A 40 5.18 3.89 -6.81
N GLU A 41 6.33 3.48 -7.29
CA GLU A 41 7.52 4.29 -7.42
C GLU A 41 7.94 4.32 -8.88
N ALA A 42 7.94 5.51 -9.47
CA ALA A 42 8.34 5.74 -10.85
C ALA A 42 9.53 6.69 -10.86
N ASN A 43 10.71 6.18 -11.23
CA ASN A 43 11.94 6.94 -11.30
C ASN A 43 12.24 7.33 -12.74
N HIS A 44 12.16 8.63 -13.04
CA HIS A 44 12.38 9.13 -14.41
C HIS A 44 13.86 9.09 -14.81
N ARG A 45 14.78 9.11 -13.84
CA ARG A 45 16.23 9.02 -14.11
C ARG A 45 16.64 7.60 -14.53
N MET A 46 16.04 6.59 -13.92
CA MET A 46 16.28 5.17 -14.23
C MET A 46 15.32 4.64 -15.30
N GLN A 47 14.28 5.40 -15.67
CA GLN A 47 13.14 4.94 -16.48
C GLN A 47 12.48 3.67 -15.92
N GLU A 48 12.47 3.52 -14.60
CA GLU A 48 11.89 2.36 -13.93
C GLU A 48 10.60 2.76 -13.23
N ALA A 49 9.59 1.90 -13.33
CA ALA A 49 8.35 2.02 -12.58
C ALA A 49 8.08 0.70 -11.86
N VAL A 50 8.05 0.75 -10.53
CA VAL A 50 7.82 -0.40 -9.66
C VAL A 50 6.49 -0.17 -8.96
N ALA A 51 5.59 -1.15 -9.08
CA ALA A 51 4.34 -1.18 -8.32
C ALA A 51 4.36 -2.39 -7.40
N SER A 52 4.26 -2.13 -6.10
CA SER A 52 4.22 -3.11 -5.03
C SER A 52 2.81 -3.14 -4.44
N ILE A 53 2.22 -4.32 -4.38
CA ILE A 53 0.90 -4.53 -3.79
C ILE A 53 1.08 -5.51 -2.65
N GLY A 54 0.73 -5.08 -1.44
CA GLY A 54 0.77 -5.86 -0.22
C GLY A 54 -0.61 -5.92 0.43
N TYR A 55 -0.93 -7.06 1.03
CA TYR A 55 -2.08 -7.19 1.90
C TYR A 55 -1.64 -7.92 3.17
N GLN A 56 -2.06 -7.40 4.32
CA GLN A 56 -1.82 -8.00 5.62
C GLN A 56 -3.15 -8.41 6.22
N VAL A 57 -3.26 -9.71 6.52
CA VAL A 57 -4.41 -10.29 7.21
C VAL A 57 -3.98 -10.68 8.63
N ASP A 58 -4.38 -9.89 9.60
CA ASP A 58 -4.30 -10.22 11.01
C ASP A 58 -5.46 -11.15 11.38
N LEU A 59 -5.17 -12.43 11.56
CA LEU A 59 -6.12 -13.42 12.08
C LEU A 59 -6.05 -13.43 13.63
N PRO A 60 -7.01 -12.87 14.36
CA PRO A 60 -7.09 -12.99 15.80
C PRO A 60 -7.52 -14.41 16.10
N LYS A 61 -6.58 -15.23 16.57
CA LYS A 61 -6.79 -16.54 17.21
C LYS A 61 -8.13 -17.20 16.86
N SER A 62 -8.25 -17.69 15.64
CA SER A 62 -9.26 -18.70 15.33
C SER A 62 -8.49 -19.96 14.95
N GLU A 63 -8.78 -21.05 15.63
CA GLU A 63 -8.23 -22.39 15.45
C GLU A 63 -8.58 -22.94 14.06
N VAL A 64 -8.08 -22.33 12.98
CA VAL A 64 -8.31 -22.83 11.64
C VAL A 64 -7.16 -23.74 11.25
N VAL A 65 -7.26 -24.98 11.71
CA VAL A 65 -6.44 -26.10 11.23
C VAL A 65 -6.88 -26.43 9.80
N PHE A 66 -6.17 -25.90 8.81
CA PHE A 66 -6.28 -26.40 7.45
C PHE A 66 -5.55 -27.74 7.34
N LYS A 67 -6.31 -28.84 7.47
CA LYS A 67 -5.88 -30.17 7.00
C LYS A 67 -6.52 -30.41 5.63
N GLY A 68 -5.74 -30.22 4.58
CA GLY A 68 -6.08 -30.72 3.24
C GLY A 68 -5.69 -32.19 3.11
N LYS A 69 -6.57 -33.01 2.54
CA LYS A 69 -6.22 -34.35 2.04
C LYS A 69 -5.68 -34.26 0.64
#